data_AF-A0A9D9ZKN5-F1
#
_entry.id   AF-A0A9D9ZKN5-F1
#
_cell.length_a   1.000
_cell.length_b   1.000
_cell.length_c   1.000
_cell.angle_alpha   90.00
_cell.angle_beta   90.00
_cell.angle_gamma   90.00
#
_symmetry.space_group_name_H-M   'P 1'
#
loop_
_entity.id
_entity.type
_entity.pdbx_description
1 polymer ?
#
loop_
_entity_poly.entity_id
_entity_poly.type
_entity_poly.pdbx_seq_one_letter_code
_entity_poly.pdbx_strand_id
1 'polypeptide(L)'
;MTIEDRKIIEKLLKDVKYFYKGERSLKEKEASCFCIGKAIIVLEEDRKTFLNFISLEDFEYGINEYKRITGELLNELMKQDFEIKENFDKLKSEFLKLGKWDKIEKGRVLDEIDGVLTEHKKLGKKEDVWESLGITSPQKSMLWKRYNLFNYFEEDETFLGEEYYRRAIEEMIDKDLKQITKEGVSDDEKKEMILKEILKKKEGIK
;
A
#
# COMPACT_ATOMS: atom_id res chain seq x y z
N MET A 1 25.34 -1.65 -23.41
CA MET A 1 24.92 -0.30 -23.06
C MET A 1 24.32 0.33 -24.28
N THR A 2 23.00 0.52 -24.24
CA THR A 2 22.21 1.15 -25.28
C THR A 2 22.28 2.68 -25.16
N ILE A 3 21.70 3.40 -26.13
CA ILE A 3 21.55 4.86 -26.04
C ILE A 3 20.64 5.23 -24.85
N GLU A 4 19.63 4.42 -24.56
CA GLU A 4 18.69 4.68 -23.48
C GLU A 4 19.33 4.49 -22.10
N ASP A 5 20.12 3.43 -21.94
CA ASP A 5 20.93 3.18 -20.73
C ASP A 5 21.82 4.39 -20.41
N ARG A 6 22.40 5.00 -21.45
CA ARG A 6 23.30 6.15 -21.30
C ARG A 6 22.56 7.39 -20.80
N LYS A 7 21.35 7.66 -21.30
CA LYS A 7 20.52 8.77 -20.81
C LYS A 7 20.12 8.57 -19.34
N ILE A 8 19.81 7.33 -18.95
CA ILE A 8 19.50 6.98 -17.56
C ILE A 8 20.68 7.30 -16.65
N ILE A 9 21.90 6.88 -17.05
CA ILE A 9 23.11 7.16 -16.28
C ILE A 9 23.40 8.66 -16.23
N GLU A 10 23.32 9.38 -17.35
CA GLU A 10 23.59 10.82 -17.39
C GLU A 10 22.63 11.59 -16.47
N LYS A 11 21.35 11.21 -16.44
CA LYS A 11 20.37 11.77 -15.51
C LYS A 11 20.74 11.42 -14.06
N LEU A 12 21.06 10.16 -13.77
CA LEU A 12 21.44 9.70 -12.43
C LEU A 12 22.66 10.46 -11.89
N LEU A 13 23.74 10.60 -12.67
CA LEU A 13 24.95 11.31 -12.26
C LEU A 13 24.71 12.83 -12.07
N LYS A 14 23.70 13.37 -12.75
CA LYS A 14 23.29 14.77 -12.57
C LYS A 14 22.52 14.96 -11.26
N ASP A 15 21.55 14.08 -11.01
CA ASP A 15 20.59 14.19 -9.91
C ASP A 15 21.19 13.68 -8.58
N VAL A 16 22.09 12.70 -8.63
CA VAL A 16 22.65 12.01 -7.46
C VAL A 16 24.15 12.24 -7.38
N LYS A 17 24.57 13.01 -6.38
CA LYS A 17 25.96 13.41 -6.17
C LYS A 17 26.68 12.47 -5.21
N TYR A 18 27.95 12.21 -5.53
CA TYR A 18 28.85 11.47 -4.64
C TYR A 18 29.68 12.45 -3.82
N PHE A 19 29.68 12.30 -2.50
CA PHE A 19 30.49 13.09 -1.59
C PHE A 19 31.54 12.23 -0.91
N TYR A 20 32.73 12.79 -0.70
CA TYR A 20 33.84 12.13 -0.02
C TYR A 20 34.46 13.05 1.04
N LYS A 21 35.14 12.44 2.01
CA LYS A 21 35.95 13.16 3.01
C LYS A 21 37.42 12.94 2.66
N GLY A 22 38.16 14.03 2.49
CA GLY A 22 39.60 13.95 2.24
C GLY A 22 40.35 13.55 3.51
N GLU A 23 41.48 12.86 3.37
CA GLU A 23 42.28 12.36 4.50
C GLU A 23 42.64 13.43 5.55
N ARG A 24 42.74 14.70 5.13
CA ARG A 24 43.17 15.83 5.97
C ARG A 24 42.05 16.79 6.35
N SER A 25 40.81 16.55 5.91
CA SER A 25 39.68 17.45 6.17
C SER A 25 38.39 16.66 6.38
N LEU A 26 37.73 16.90 7.51
CA LEU A 26 36.41 16.34 7.80
C LEU A 26 35.28 16.93 6.94
N LYS A 27 35.58 17.99 6.17
CA LYS A 27 34.60 18.63 5.29
C LYS A 27 34.36 17.77 4.07
N GLU A 28 33.09 17.43 3.83
CA GLU A 28 32.66 16.73 2.63
C GLU A 28 32.87 17.57 1.38
N LYS A 29 33.32 16.91 0.31
CA LYS A 29 33.54 17.48 -1.02
C LYS A 29 32.77 16.68 -2.05
N GLU A 30 32.27 17.35 -3.08
CA GLU A 30 31.61 16.69 -4.23
C GLU A 30 32.67 16.07 -5.15
N ALA A 31 32.49 14.80 -5.50
CA ALA A 31 33.30 14.09 -6.47
C ALA A 31 32.83 14.36 -7.91
N SER A 32 33.78 14.36 -8.84
CA SER A 32 33.45 14.36 -10.26
C SER A 32 33.12 12.95 -10.73
N CYS A 33 31.87 12.70 -11.12
CA CYS A 33 31.40 11.39 -11.59
C CYS A 33 31.14 11.39 -13.10
N PHE A 34 31.62 10.36 -13.81
CA PHE A 34 31.49 10.26 -15.26
C PHE A 34 31.12 8.85 -15.70
N CYS A 35 30.34 8.74 -16.78
CA CYS A 35 30.14 7.48 -17.49
C CYS A 35 31.13 7.38 -18.66
N ILE A 36 32.02 6.40 -18.62
CA ILE A 36 32.98 6.13 -19.71
C ILE A 36 32.83 4.66 -20.13
N GLY A 37 32.38 4.44 -21.37
CA GLY A 37 32.08 3.08 -21.84
C GLY A 37 31.04 2.41 -20.95
N LYS A 38 31.33 1.21 -20.45
CA LYS A 38 30.49 0.46 -19.50
C LYS A 38 30.96 0.64 -18.06
N ALA A 39 31.36 1.85 -17.66
CA ALA A 39 31.78 2.11 -16.29
C ALA A 39 31.38 3.50 -15.83
N ILE A 40 31.08 3.62 -14.53
CA ILE A 40 31.03 4.90 -13.82
C ILE A 40 32.37 5.07 -13.11
N ILE A 41 33.02 6.20 -13.37
CA ILE A 41 34.28 6.59 -12.74
C ILE A 41 34.01 7.76 -11.81
N VAL A 42 34.44 7.61 -10.56
CA VAL A 42 34.33 8.63 -9.51
C VAL A 42 35.74 9.13 -9.21
N LEU A 43 35.94 10.43 -9.37
CA LEU A 43 37.20 11.12 -9.12
C LEU A 43 37.02 12.20 -8.06
N GLU A 44 38.10 12.62 -7.42
CA GLU A 44 38.09 13.85 -6.62
C GLU A 44 37.68 15.07 -7.46
N GLU A 45 37.35 16.16 -6.78
CA GLU A 45 36.89 17.41 -7.39
C GLU A 45 37.88 17.94 -8.45
N ASP A 46 39.19 17.76 -8.22
CA ASP A 46 40.27 18.17 -9.13
C ASP A 46 40.48 17.23 -10.33
N ARG A 47 39.77 16.09 -10.35
CA ARG A 47 39.81 15.03 -11.37
C ARG A 47 41.17 14.36 -11.54
N LYS A 48 42.07 14.50 -10.58
CA LYS A 48 43.42 13.88 -10.63
C LYS A 48 43.47 12.59 -9.84
N THR A 49 42.74 12.53 -8.73
CA THR A 49 42.72 11.37 -7.85
C THR A 49 41.51 10.51 -8.15
N PHE A 50 41.74 9.21 -8.28
CA PHE A 50 40.71 8.21 -8.43
C PHE A 50 40.10 7.84 -7.08
N LEU A 51 38.77 7.84 -6.98
CA LEU A 51 38.05 7.46 -5.77
C LEU A 51 37.36 6.10 -5.92
N ASN A 52 36.63 5.87 -7.01
CA ASN A 52 35.86 4.65 -7.19
C ASN A 52 35.59 4.32 -8.67
N PHE A 53 35.34 3.04 -8.93
CA PHE A 53 35.00 2.48 -10.24
C PHE A 53 33.84 1.51 -10.09
N ILE A 54 32.83 1.67 -10.93
CA ILE A 54 31.65 0.82 -10.94
C ILE A 54 31.47 0.25 -12.33
N SER A 55 31.49 -1.07 -12.43
CA SER A 55 31.21 -1.77 -13.69
C SER A 55 29.72 -1.68 -14.02
N LEU A 56 29.42 -1.39 -15.29
CA LEU A 56 28.09 -1.47 -15.91
C LEU A 56 28.03 -2.63 -16.93
N GLU A 57 28.86 -3.67 -16.75
CA GLU A 57 28.73 -4.90 -17.54
C GLU A 57 27.38 -5.57 -17.28
N ASP A 58 26.98 -5.63 -16.00
CA ASP A 58 25.61 -5.79 -15.56
C ASP A 58 25.07 -4.39 -15.22
N PHE A 59 24.14 -3.91 -16.05
CA PHE A 59 23.63 -2.55 -15.95
C PHE A 59 22.83 -2.33 -14.66
N GLU A 60 21.93 -3.25 -14.31
CA GLU A 60 21.09 -3.12 -13.12
C GLU A 60 21.92 -3.16 -11.84
N TYR A 61 22.87 -4.10 -11.79
CA TYR A 61 23.81 -4.19 -10.68
C TYR A 61 24.62 -2.90 -10.53
N GLY A 62 25.22 -2.39 -11.61
CA GLY A 62 26.07 -1.20 -11.55
C GLY A 62 25.30 0.08 -11.17
N ILE A 63 24.05 0.23 -11.62
CA ILE A 63 23.18 1.35 -11.21
C ILE A 63 22.86 1.26 -9.71
N ASN A 64 22.48 0.08 -9.22
CA ASN A 64 22.19 -0.13 -7.81
C ASN A 64 23.43 0.11 -6.93
N GLU A 65 24.60 -0.29 -7.41
CA GLU A 65 25.87 -0.03 -6.72
C GLU A 65 26.16 1.47 -6.61
N TYR A 66 25.97 2.24 -7.69
CA TYR A 66 26.13 3.70 -7.64
C TYR A 66 25.13 4.35 -6.67
N LYS A 67 23.86 3.96 -6.73
CA LYS A 67 22.83 4.44 -5.78
C LYS A 67 23.16 4.06 -4.34
N ARG A 68 23.74 2.88 -4.11
CA ARG A 68 24.15 2.42 -2.78
C ARG A 68 25.26 3.29 -2.20
N ILE A 69 26.34 3.52 -2.95
CA ILE A 69 27.50 4.28 -2.45
C ILE A 69 27.21 5.78 -2.29
N THR A 70 26.22 6.31 -3.00
CA THR A 70 25.76 7.70 -2.88
C THR A 70 24.68 7.88 -1.81
N GLY A 71 24.18 6.79 -1.22
CA GLY A 71 23.07 6.82 -0.26
C GLY A 71 21.69 7.00 -0.91
N GLU A 72 21.60 7.15 -2.23
CA GLU A 72 20.30 7.30 -2.91
C GLU A 72 19.42 6.05 -2.78
N LEU A 73 20.02 4.85 -2.77
CA LEU A 73 19.25 3.63 -2.55
C LEU A 73 18.55 3.65 -1.18
N LEU A 74 19.23 4.17 -0.14
CA LEU A 74 18.64 4.34 1.17
C LEU A 74 17.54 5.41 1.15
N ASN A 75 17.76 6.53 0.45
CA ASN A 75 16.74 7.58 0.28
C ASN A 75 15.48 7.06 -0.42
N GLU A 76 15.63 6.27 -1.48
CA GLU A 76 14.50 5.65 -2.21
C GLU A 76 13.71 4.71 -1.29
N LEU A 77 14.39 3.84 -0.53
CA LEU A 77 13.74 2.97 0.44
C LEU A 77 13.04 3.76 1.55
N MET A 78 13.67 4.83 2.06
CA MET A 78 13.05 5.69 3.07
C MET A 78 11.82 6.44 2.52
N LYS A 79 11.84 6.88 1.26
CA LYS A 79 10.68 7.50 0.60
C LYS A 79 9.53 6.51 0.46
N GLN A 80 9.81 5.30 -0.02
CA GLN A 80 8.80 4.23 -0.11
C GLN A 80 8.19 3.94 1.27
N ASP A 81 9.03 3.81 2.30
CA ASP A 81 8.58 3.59 3.67
C ASP A 81 7.70 4.72 4.19
N PHE A 82 8.03 5.96 3.84
CA PHE A 82 7.25 7.13 4.19
C PHE A 82 5.89 7.15 3.47
N GLU A 83 5.86 6.86 2.17
CA GLU A 83 4.63 6.79 1.37
C GLU A 83 3.69 5.69 1.88
N ILE A 84 4.23 4.51 2.18
CA ILE A 84 3.48 3.39 2.77
C ILE A 84 2.87 3.81 4.10
N LYS A 85 3.66 4.47 4.96
CA LYS A 85 3.18 4.95 6.25
C LYS A 85 2.11 6.03 6.10
N GLU A 86 2.30 6.98 5.19
CA GLU A 86 1.32 8.02 4.91
C GLU A 86 -0.01 7.44 4.40
N ASN A 87 0.06 6.46 3.50
CA ASN A 87 -1.14 5.74 3.04
C ASN A 87 -1.83 4.99 4.19
N PHE A 88 -1.05 4.31 5.03
CA PHE A 88 -1.57 3.63 6.21
C PHE A 88 -2.28 4.58 7.19
N ASP A 89 -1.68 5.74 7.47
CA ASP A 89 -2.28 6.77 8.33
C ASP A 89 -3.54 7.38 7.70
N LYS A 90 -3.58 7.52 6.37
CA LYS A 90 -4.79 7.93 5.63
C LYS A 90 -5.93 6.94 5.81
N LEU A 91 -5.67 5.64 5.63
CA LEU A 91 -6.67 4.59 5.83
C LEU A 91 -7.23 4.60 7.27
N LYS A 92 -6.36 4.76 8.28
CA LYS A 92 -6.81 4.89 9.67
C LYS A 92 -7.69 6.12 9.87
N SER A 93 -7.30 7.27 9.31
CA SER A 93 -8.07 8.51 9.38
C SER A 93 -9.43 8.36 8.70
N GLU A 94 -9.47 7.73 7.54
CA GLU A 94 -10.69 7.40 6.80
C GLU A 94 -11.62 6.54 7.65
N PHE A 95 -11.12 5.43 8.20
CA PHE A 95 -11.90 4.56 9.07
C PHE A 95 -12.55 5.30 10.24
N LEU A 96 -11.80 6.18 10.90
CA LEU A 96 -12.26 6.96 12.06
C LEU A 96 -13.29 8.03 11.69
N LYS A 97 -13.27 8.52 10.44
CA LYS A 97 -14.27 9.49 9.93
C LYS A 97 -15.58 8.84 9.55
N LEU A 98 -15.56 7.54 9.21
CA LEU A 98 -16.76 6.80 8.83
C LEU A 98 -17.75 6.71 10.00
N GLY A 99 -19.02 6.96 9.70
CA GLY A 99 -20.12 6.97 10.64
C GLY A 99 -20.45 5.59 11.20
N LYS A 100 -21.41 5.54 12.12
CA LYS A 100 -21.89 4.28 12.70
C LYS A 100 -22.56 3.36 11.67
N TRP A 101 -23.12 3.95 10.62
CA TRP A 101 -23.92 3.24 9.62
C TRP A 101 -23.11 2.72 8.43
N ASP A 102 -21.95 3.31 8.16
CA ASP A 102 -21.07 2.98 7.02
C ASP A 102 -20.28 1.66 7.24
N LYS A 103 -20.98 0.58 7.59
CA LYS A 103 -20.37 -0.69 8.02
C LYS A 103 -19.68 -1.42 6.87
N ILE A 104 -20.22 -1.32 5.66
CA ILE A 104 -19.60 -1.92 4.47
C ILE A 104 -18.29 -1.18 4.16
N GLU A 105 -18.33 0.15 4.19
CA GLU A 105 -17.14 0.98 3.93
C GLU A 105 -16.05 0.77 4.99
N LYS A 106 -16.46 0.67 6.26
CA LYS A 106 -15.56 0.28 7.35
C LYS A 106 -14.94 -1.10 7.11
N GLY A 107 -15.71 -2.04 6.56
CA GLY A 107 -15.20 -3.36 6.19
C GLY A 107 -14.15 -3.30 5.08
N ARG A 108 -14.36 -2.50 4.03
CA ARG A 108 -13.39 -2.26 2.94
C ARG A 108 -12.08 -1.68 3.49
N VAL A 109 -12.16 -0.57 4.22
CA VAL A 109 -10.97 0.09 4.78
C VAL A 109 -10.22 -0.84 5.73
N LEU A 110 -10.90 -1.69 6.51
CA LEU A 110 -10.24 -2.68 7.35
C LEU A 110 -9.53 -3.77 6.56
N ASP A 111 -10.09 -4.20 5.43
CA ASP A 111 -9.45 -5.16 4.54
C ASP A 111 -8.14 -4.59 3.97
N GLU A 112 -8.17 -3.32 3.53
CA GLU A 112 -6.97 -2.62 3.04
C GLU A 112 -5.91 -2.42 4.12
N ILE A 113 -6.31 -2.02 5.35
CA ILE A 113 -5.40 -1.92 6.50
C ILE A 113 -4.78 -3.30 6.80
N ASP A 114 -5.55 -4.38 6.75
CA ASP A 114 -5.06 -5.74 6.99
C ASP A 114 -4.05 -6.19 5.92
N GLY A 115 -4.30 -5.85 4.65
CA GLY A 115 -3.38 -6.07 3.53
C GLY A 115 -2.05 -5.35 3.74
N VAL A 116 -2.09 -4.04 4.02
CA VAL A 116 -0.89 -3.22 4.28
C VAL A 116 -0.08 -3.77 5.47
N LEU A 117 -0.73 -4.20 6.55
CA LEU A 117 -0.04 -4.79 7.70
C LEU A 117 0.56 -6.17 7.42
N THR A 118 -0.04 -6.92 6.49
CA THR A 118 0.48 -8.23 6.07
C THR A 118 1.77 -8.07 5.28
N GLU A 119 1.83 -7.08 4.39
CA GLU A 119 3.00 -6.76 3.57
C GLU A 119 4.08 -6.00 4.36
N HIS A 120 3.67 -5.09 5.25
CA HIS A 120 4.55 -4.18 5.96
C HIS A 120 4.44 -4.31 7.49
N LYS A 121 4.88 -5.46 8.01
CA LYS A 121 4.85 -5.80 9.45
C LYS A 121 5.52 -4.79 10.38
N LYS A 122 6.38 -3.91 9.86
CA LYS A 122 7.05 -2.84 10.64
C LYS A 122 6.10 -1.71 11.06
N LEU A 123 4.92 -1.61 10.47
CA LEU A 123 3.94 -0.56 10.76
C LEU A 123 3.21 -0.79 12.10
N GLY A 124 3.22 -2.02 12.62
CA GLY A 124 2.63 -2.36 13.91
C GLY A 124 2.02 -3.76 13.93
N LYS A 125 1.58 -4.20 15.10
CA LYS A 125 0.79 -5.43 15.24
C LYS A 125 -0.67 -5.16 14.86
N LYS A 126 -1.32 -6.15 14.26
CA LYS A 126 -2.72 -6.04 13.84
C LYS A 126 -3.63 -5.70 15.02
N GLU A 127 -3.42 -6.37 16.15
CA GLU A 127 -4.20 -6.20 17.38
C GLU A 127 -4.17 -4.77 17.90
N ASP A 128 -2.97 -4.17 17.98
CA ASP A 128 -2.78 -2.79 18.44
C ASP A 128 -3.47 -1.79 17.51
N VAL A 129 -3.46 -2.07 16.20
CA VAL A 129 -4.14 -1.24 15.20
C VAL A 129 -5.65 -1.33 15.37
N TRP A 130 -6.21 -2.53 15.55
CA TRP A 130 -7.65 -2.71 15.81
C TRP A 130 -8.11 -1.98 17.06
N GLU A 131 -7.33 -2.06 18.13
CA GLU A 131 -7.60 -1.32 19.37
C GLU A 131 -7.58 0.19 19.14
N SER A 132 -6.59 0.70 18.38
CA SER A 132 -6.51 2.13 18.04
C SER A 132 -7.68 2.63 17.18
N LEU A 133 -8.33 1.75 16.43
CA LEU A 133 -9.53 2.03 15.65
C LEU A 133 -10.82 1.88 16.48
N GLY A 134 -10.71 1.50 17.75
CA GLY A 134 -11.84 1.32 18.66
C GLY A 134 -12.71 0.12 18.30
N ILE A 135 -12.14 -0.91 17.66
CA ILE A 135 -12.88 -2.11 17.25
C ILE A 135 -12.43 -3.35 18.01
N THR A 136 -13.41 -4.16 18.39
CA THR A 136 -13.20 -5.49 18.98
C THR A 136 -13.12 -6.56 17.89
N SER A 137 -12.56 -7.73 18.22
CA SER A 137 -12.51 -8.88 17.30
C SER A 137 -13.89 -9.29 16.74
N PRO A 138 -14.98 -9.37 17.54
CA PRO A 138 -16.32 -9.62 17.01
C PRO A 138 -16.78 -8.54 16.01
N GLN A 139 -16.56 -7.26 16.31
CA GLN A 139 -16.92 -6.16 15.39
C GLN A 139 -16.15 -6.25 14.08
N LYS A 140 -14.83 -6.51 14.14
CA LYS A 140 -14.00 -6.72 12.96
C LYS A 140 -14.58 -7.81 12.05
N SER A 141 -14.88 -8.99 12.61
CA SER A 141 -15.45 -10.10 11.86
C SER A 141 -16.78 -9.73 11.20
N MET A 142 -17.64 -8.98 11.90
CA MET A 142 -18.94 -8.55 11.37
C MET A 142 -18.83 -7.46 10.29
N LEU A 143 -17.81 -6.60 10.32
CA LEU A 143 -17.56 -5.61 9.27
C LEU A 143 -17.06 -6.29 8.00
N TRP A 144 -16.09 -7.19 8.10
CA TRP A 144 -15.59 -7.98 6.97
C TRP A 144 -16.68 -8.81 6.31
N LYS A 145 -17.53 -9.48 7.09
CA LYS A 145 -18.66 -10.23 6.54
C LYS A 145 -19.62 -9.37 5.72
N ARG A 146 -19.89 -8.14 6.15
CA ARG A 146 -20.74 -7.21 5.39
C ARG A 146 -20.07 -6.77 4.09
N TYR A 147 -18.81 -6.36 4.18
CA TYR A 147 -18.05 -5.94 3.00
C TYR A 147 -17.96 -7.07 1.97
N ASN A 148 -17.54 -8.26 2.38
CA ASN A 148 -17.38 -9.39 1.47
C ASN A 148 -18.72 -9.82 0.85
N LEU A 149 -19.79 -9.83 1.63
CA LEU A 149 -21.13 -10.15 1.12
C LEU A 149 -21.59 -9.10 0.09
N PHE A 150 -21.37 -7.82 0.38
CA PHE A 150 -21.72 -6.73 -0.53
C PHE A 150 -20.94 -6.85 -1.85
N ASN A 151 -19.61 -6.97 -1.75
CA ASN A 151 -18.70 -7.06 -2.89
C ASN A 151 -18.96 -8.30 -3.75
N TYR A 152 -19.34 -9.42 -3.14
CA TYR A 152 -19.62 -10.66 -3.85
C TYR A 152 -20.81 -10.55 -4.83
N PHE A 153 -21.81 -9.73 -4.48
CA PHE A 153 -23.02 -9.54 -5.30
C PHE A 153 -23.14 -8.13 -5.88
N GLU A 154 -22.06 -7.34 -5.89
CA GLU A 154 -22.10 -5.96 -6.39
C GLU A 154 -22.49 -5.87 -7.87
N GLU A 155 -22.04 -6.84 -8.67
CA GLU A 155 -22.32 -6.94 -10.11
C GLU A 155 -23.47 -7.91 -10.44
N ASP A 156 -24.16 -8.45 -9.43
CA ASP A 156 -25.23 -9.41 -9.66
C ASP A 156 -26.48 -8.73 -10.22
N GLU A 157 -26.97 -9.21 -11.37
CA GLU A 157 -28.14 -8.65 -12.06
C GLU A 157 -29.38 -8.53 -11.17
N THR A 158 -29.51 -9.37 -10.15
CA THR A 158 -30.62 -9.33 -9.17
C THR A 158 -30.65 -8.02 -8.38
N PHE A 159 -29.50 -7.40 -8.13
CA PHE A 159 -29.36 -6.22 -7.26
C PHE A 159 -28.93 -4.96 -8.01
N LEU A 160 -28.64 -5.05 -9.31
CA LEU A 160 -28.29 -3.88 -10.11
C LEU A 160 -29.42 -2.84 -10.08
N GLY A 161 -29.09 -1.64 -9.59
CA GLY A 161 -30.04 -0.53 -9.46
C GLY A 161 -31.00 -0.62 -8.26
N GLU A 162 -30.87 -1.63 -7.38
CA GLU A 162 -31.68 -1.74 -6.17
C GLU A 162 -31.13 -0.84 -5.06
N GLU A 163 -31.78 0.32 -4.87
CA GLU A 163 -31.37 1.36 -3.91
C GLU A 163 -31.22 0.83 -2.47
N TYR A 164 -32.01 -0.18 -2.09
CA TYR A 164 -32.00 -0.74 -0.75
C TYR A 164 -30.99 -1.88 -0.53
N TYR A 165 -30.32 -2.38 -1.58
CA TYR A 165 -29.42 -3.54 -1.48
C TYR A 165 -28.27 -3.31 -0.49
N ARG A 166 -27.52 -2.22 -0.67
CA ARG A 166 -26.44 -1.83 0.24
C ARG A 166 -26.95 -1.69 1.68
N ARG A 167 -28.06 -0.98 1.84
CA ARG A 167 -28.66 -0.70 3.14
C ARG A 167 -29.13 -1.97 3.85
N ALA A 168 -29.68 -2.93 3.11
CA ALA A 168 -30.10 -4.21 3.66
C ALA A 168 -28.92 -4.95 4.30
N ILE A 169 -27.75 -4.96 3.64
CA ILE A 169 -26.54 -5.58 4.18
C ILE A 169 -25.96 -4.79 5.38
N GLU A 170 -25.94 -3.45 5.33
CA GLU A 170 -25.46 -2.63 6.46
C GLU A 170 -26.29 -2.82 7.72
N GLU A 171 -27.61 -2.89 7.57
CA GLU A 171 -28.54 -3.00 8.69
C GLU A 171 -28.83 -4.44 9.13
N MET A 172 -28.42 -5.44 8.34
CA MET A 172 -28.59 -6.86 8.69
C MET A 172 -28.05 -7.14 10.09
N ILE A 173 -28.83 -7.83 10.93
CA ILE A 173 -28.41 -8.18 12.28
C ILE A 173 -27.32 -9.26 12.25
N ASP A 174 -26.47 -9.30 13.28
CA ASP A 174 -25.31 -10.20 13.29
C ASP A 174 -25.68 -11.69 13.23
N LYS A 175 -26.86 -12.08 13.71
CA LYS A 175 -27.37 -13.45 13.60
C LYS A 175 -27.56 -13.83 12.13
N ASP A 176 -28.26 -13.00 11.38
CA ASP A 176 -28.60 -13.25 9.99
C ASP A 176 -27.36 -13.15 9.11
N LEU A 177 -26.47 -12.18 9.41
CA LEU A 177 -25.18 -12.07 8.74
C LEU A 177 -24.29 -13.29 8.97
N LYS A 178 -24.30 -13.88 10.17
CA LYS A 178 -23.57 -15.13 10.44
C LYS A 178 -24.18 -16.31 9.69
N GLN A 179 -25.50 -16.34 9.52
CA GLN A 179 -26.19 -17.39 8.80
C GLN A 179 -25.91 -17.32 7.30
N ILE A 180 -26.05 -16.14 6.67
CA ILE A 180 -25.84 -15.96 5.22
C ILE A 180 -24.38 -16.18 4.81
N THR A 181 -23.43 -15.88 5.70
CA THR A 181 -21.98 -16.09 5.45
C THR A 181 -21.47 -17.44 5.91
N LYS A 182 -22.36 -18.38 6.27
CA LYS A 182 -21.96 -19.72 6.69
C LYS A 182 -21.55 -20.55 5.47
N GLU A 183 -20.52 -21.38 5.65
CA GLU A 183 -20.14 -22.37 4.63
C GLU A 183 -21.31 -23.31 4.32
N GLY A 184 -21.49 -23.61 3.03
CA GLY A 184 -22.56 -24.49 2.53
C GLY A 184 -23.89 -23.80 2.21
N VAL A 185 -24.02 -22.49 2.48
CA VAL A 185 -25.18 -21.71 1.99
C VAL A 185 -24.97 -21.39 0.52
N SER A 186 -25.92 -21.79 -0.32
CA SER A 186 -25.90 -21.56 -1.76
C SER A 186 -26.11 -20.08 -2.10
N ASP A 187 -25.70 -19.67 -3.30
CA ASP A 187 -25.85 -18.27 -3.71
C ASP A 187 -27.32 -17.86 -3.87
N ASP A 188 -28.19 -18.77 -4.32
CA ASP A 188 -29.64 -18.52 -4.38
C ASP A 188 -30.24 -18.29 -2.98
N GLU A 189 -29.83 -19.08 -1.97
CA GLU A 189 -30.26 -18.87 -0.58
C GLU A 189 -29.76 -17.53 -0.04
N LYS A 190 -28.52 -17.14 -0.34
CA LYS A 190 -27.99 -15.82 0.05
C LYS A 190 -28.80 -14.70 -0.58
N LYS A 191 -29.09 -14.80 -1.88
CA LYS A 191 -29.91 -13.81 -2.59
C LYS A 191 -31.29 -13.70 -1.97
N GLU A 192 -31.94 -14.83 -1.68
CA GLU A 192 -33.27 -14.85 -1.06
C GLU A 192 -33.25 -14.17 0.32
N MET A 193 -32.23 -14.43 1.14
CA MET A 193 -32.07 -13.77 2.44
C MET A 193 -31.88 -12.25 2.31
N ILE A 194 -31.09 -11.79 1.35
CA ILE A 194 -30.89 -10.35 1.08
C ILE A 194 -32.18 -9.72 0.59
N LEU A 195 -32.89 -10.36 -0.35
CA LEU A 195 -34.17 -9.88 -0.86
C LEU A 195 -35.23 -9.78 0.24
N LYS A 196 -35.28 -10.74 1.16
CA LYS A 196 -36.14 -10.66 2.36
C LYS A 196 -35.81 -9.45 3.22
N GLU A 197 -34.53 -9.14 3.43
CA GLU A 197 -34.15 -7.93 4.17
C GLU A 197 -34.56 -6.66 3.42
N ILE A 198 -34.36 -6.60 2.09
CA ILE A 198 -34.82 -5.47 1.25
C ILE A 198 -36.32 -5.25 1.40
N LEU A 199 -37.13 -6.31 1.32
CA LEU A 199 -38.59 -6.24 1.46
C LEU A 199 -39.01 -5.69 2.83
N LYS A 200 -38.41 -6.19 3.93
CA LYS A 200 -38.67 -5.65 5.28
C LYS A 200 -38.44 -4.14 5.35
N LYS A 201 -37.38 -3.64 4.68
CA LYS A 201 -37.06 -2.20 4.64
C LYS A 201 -38.06 -1.41 3.80
N LYS A 202 -38.48 -1.93 2.64
CA LYS A 202 -39.50 -1.30 1.78
C LYS A 202 -40.84 -1.17 2.51
N GLU A 203 -41.21 -2.18 3.29
CA GLU A 203 -42.49 -2.23 4.03
C GLU A 203 -42.44 -1.50 5.38
N GLY A 204 -41.29 -0.97 5.79
CA GLY A 204 -41.12 -0.30 7.08
C GLY A 204 -41.25 -1.22 8.30
N ILE A 205 -41.12 -2.53 8.10
CA ILE A 205 -41.22 -3.55 9.15
C ILE A 205 -39.90 -3.53 9.93
N LYS A 206 -39.99 -3.11 11.20
CA LYS A 206 -38.86 -3.08 12.14
C LYS A 206 -38.60 -4.44 12.78
#